data_AF-S7WY53-F1
#
_entry.id   AF-S7WY53-F1
#
_cell.length_a   1.000
_cell.length_b   1.000
_cell.length_c   1.000
_cell.angle_alpha   90.00
_cell.angle_beta   90.00
_cell.angle_gamma   90.00
#
_symmetry.space_group_name_H-M   'P 1'
#
loop_
_entity.id
_entity.type
_entity.pdbx_description
1 polymer ?
#
loop_
_entity_poly.entity_id
_entity_poly.type
_entity_poly.pdbx_seq_one_letter_code
_entity_poly.pdbx_strand_id
1 'polypeptide(L)'
;MKQYLHPLLILGFLLSSNHSAQSQQILFTIERSLNKDQIVYFLHLDEKGQIKEKDPIQIKWLENERTGELVPINWIKKKFGYGIDVLSHEKNQLTFKFVSYDKKQFLLKKDSLGNYMVFAKINERTMKIHHIYLEIEGGSFWKPNITEVSVTGFNELANSKIIEKFNP
;
A
#
# COMPACT_ATOMS: atom_id res chain seq x y z
N MET A 1 -23.25 -61.21 28.39
CA MET A 1 -23.39 -61.24 26.92
C MET A 1 -22.36 -60.26 26.36
N LYS A 2 -21.25 -60.76 25.79
CA LYS A 2 -20.19 -59.94 25.19
C LYS A 2 -20.63 -59.52 23.80
N GLN A 3 -20.62 -58.22 23.49
CA GLN A 3 -20.60 -57.74 22.10
C GLN A 3 -19.37 -56.86 21.94
N TYR A 4 -18.43 -57.38 21.15
CA TYR A 4 -17.30 -56.65 20.61
C TYR A 4 -17.80 -55.78 19.46
N LEU A 5 -17.50 -54.49 19.49
CA LEU A 5 -17.59 -53.62 18.32
C LEU A 5 -16.20 -53.06 18.04
N HIS A 6 -15.70 -53.35 16.84
CA HIS A 6 -14.36 -53.05 16.36
C HIS A 6 -14.08 -51.53 16.28
N PRO A 7 -12.81 -51.10 16.37
CA PRO A 7 -12.42 -49.71 16.18
C PRO A 7 -12.51 -49.35 14.70
N LEU A 8 -13.32 -48.37 14.33
CA LEU A 8 -13.25 -47.78 12.99
C LEU A 8 -12.13 -46.75 12.96
N LEU A 9 -11.03 -47.16 12.33
CA LEU A 9 -9.87 -46.37 12.00
C LEU A 9 -10.26 -45.35 10.92
N ILE A 10 -10.57 -44.10 11.33
CA ILE A 10 -10.74 -43.01 10.37
C ILE A 10 -9.35 -42.52 9.99
N LEU A 11 -8.92 -43.03 8.83
CA LEU A 11 -7.76 -42.63 8.05
C LEU A 11 -7.82 -41.12 7.79
N GLY A 12 -6.70 -40.45 8.07
CA GLY A 12 -6.59 -39.00 8.03
C GLY A 12 -6.76 -38.42 6.63
N PHE A 13 -7.20 -37.16 6.62
CA PHE A 13 -6.70 -36.18 5.69
C PHE A 13 -6.69 -34.83 6.41
N LEU A 14 -5.57 -34.54 7.08
CA LEU A 14 -5.25 -33.17 7.47
C LEU A 14 -4.98 -32.42 6.17
N LEU A 15 -6.01 -31.79 5.60
CA LEU A 15 -5.81 -30.63 4.75
C LEU A 15 -5.33 -29.50 5.65
N SER A 16 -4.06 -29.56 6.03
CA SER A 16 -3.31 -28.35 6.33
C SER A 16 -3.25 -27.57 5.03
N SER A 17 -4.27 -26.76 4.76
CA SER A 17 -4.11 -25.62 3.87
C SER A 17 -3.11 -24.68 4.54
N ASN A 18 -1.83 -25.02 4.44
CA ASN A 18 -0.74 -24.07 4.61
C ASN A 18 -0.77 -23.14 3.39
N HIS A 19 -1.86 -22.40 3.23
CA HIS A 19 -1.78 -21.11 2.59
C HIS A 19 -1.31 -20.18 3.70
N SER A 20 -0.02 -20.21 3.98
CA SER A 20 0.61 -19.10 4.67
C SER A 20 0.36 -17.89 3.78
N ALA A 21 -0.68 -17.13 4.09
CA ALA A 21 -0.85 -15.80 3.53
C ALA A 21 0.39 -15.03 3.95
N GLN A 22 1.39 -14.96 3.07
CA GLN A 22 2.53 -14.09 3.24
C GLN A 22 1.92 -12.70 3.43
N SER A 23 1.98 -12.17 4.65
CA SER A 23 1.44 -10.84 4.93
C SER A 23 2.27 -9.84 4.14
N GLN A 24 1.67 -9.28 3.09
CA GLN A 24 2.32 -8.24 2.30
C GLN A 24 2.39 -6.97 3.13
N GLN A 25 3.57 -6.36 3.20
CA GLN A 25 3.76 -5.15 3.98
C GLN A 25 3.10 -3.96 3.27
N ILE A 26 2.17 -3.29 3.94
CA ILE A 26 1.56 -2.04 3.47
C ILE A 26 2.56 -0.91 3.68
N LEU A 27 2.78 -0.10 2.65
CA LEU A 27 3.59 1.11 2.72
C LEU A 27 2.75 2.31 3.13
N PHE A 28 1.63 2.54 2.44
CA PHE A 28 0.67 3.62 2.73
C PHE A 28 -0.62 3.39 1.94
N THR A 29 -1.63 4.21 2.23
CA THR A 29 -2.92 4.20 1.50
C THR A 29 -3.30 5.58 0.96
N ILE A 30 -4.17 5.59 -0.05
CA ILE A 30 -4.82 6.79 -0.57
C ILE A 30 -6.34 6.63 -0.48
N GLU A 31 -7.02 7.65 0.02
CA GLU A 31 -8.48 7.82 -0.03
C GLU A 31 -8.86 9.07 -0.80
N ARG A 32 -10.13 9.12 -1.22
CA ARG A 32 -10.69 10.23 -1.99
C ARG A 32 -12.06 10.58 -1.40
N SER A 33 -12.47 11.84 -1.48
CA SER A 33 -13.79 12.25 -0.99
C SER A 33 -14.98 11.63 -1.75
N LEU A 34 -14.73 10.97 -2.89
CA LEU A 34 -15.75 10.35 -3.75
C LEU A 34 -16.39 9.10 -3.13
N ASN A 35 -15.63 8.29 -2.37
CA ASN A 35 -16.09 7.04 -1.78
C ASN A 35 -15.13 6.54 -0.68
N LYS A 36 -15.54 5.52 0.09
CA LYS A 36 -14.75 4.95 1.21
C LYS A 36 -13.69 3.93 0.80
N ASP A 37 -13.60 3.64 -0.50
CA ASP A 37 -12.60 2.72 -1.02
C ASP A 37 -11.19 3.30 -0.91
N GLN A 38 -10.20 2.42 -0.79
CA GLN A 38 -8.80 2.81 -0.66
C GLN A 38 -7.94 2.25 -1.79
N ILE A 39 -6.93 3.03 -2.17
CA ILE A 39 -5.80 2.52 -2.95
C ILE A 39 -4.69 2.16 -1.96
N VAL A 40 -4.28 0.90 -1.94
CA VAL A 40 -3.27 0.38 -1.00
C VAL A 40 -2.00 0.04 -1.73
N TYR A 41 -0.88 0.56 -1.25
CA TYR A 41 0.46 0.34 -1.80
C TYR A 41 1.20 -0.67 -0.93
N PHE A 42 1.62 -1.77 -1.54
CA PHE A 42 2.31 -2.88 -0.90
C PHE A 42 3.77 -2.94 -1.36
N LEU A 43 4.66 -3.25 -0.43
CA LEU A 43 6.06 -3.53 -0.74
C LEU A 43 6.21 -4.93 -1.34
N HIS A 44 7.02 -5.03 -2.38
CA HIS A 44 7.50 -6.30 -2.91
C HIS A 44 8.99 -6.48 -2.63
N LEU A 45 9.29 -7.52 -1.85
CA LEU A 45 10.66 -7.96 -1.58
C LEU A 45 11.01 -9.21 -2.38
N ASP A 46 12.28 -9.33 -2.76
CA ASP A 46 12.84 -10.55 -3.33
C ASP A 46 13.08 -11.61 -2.24
N GLU A 47 13.54 -12.79 -2.65
CA GLU A 47 13.83 -13.92 -1.75
C GLU A 47 14.95 -13.60 -0.73
N LYS A 48 15.72 -12.53 -0.96
CA LYS A 48 16.81 -12.05 -0.11
C LYS A 48 16.36 -10.89 0.80
N GLY A 49 15.08 -10.53 0.79
CA GLY A 49 14.52 -9.42 1.59
C GLY A 49 14.91 -8.03 1.09
N GLN A 50 15.36 -7.91 -0.16
CA GLN A 50 15.67 -6.63 -0.82
C GLN A 50 14.49 -6.17 -1.67
N ILE A 51 14.41 -4.88 -1.97
CA ILE A 51 13.36 -4.34 -2.84
C ILE A 51 13.48 -5.02 -4.22
N LYS A 52 12.38 -5.57 -4.75
CA LYS A 52 12.40 -6.19 -6.08
C LYS A 52 12.72 -5.16 -7.15
N GLU A 53 13.63 -5.48 -8.07
CA GLU A 53 13.94 -4.61 -9.21
C GLU A 53 12.74 -4.42 -10.15
N LYS A 54 11.94 -5.47 -10.33
CA LYS A 54 10.72 -5.44 -11.14
C LYS A 54 9.49 -5.41 -10.24
N ASP A 55 8.63 -4.43 -10.49
CA ASP A 55 7.40 -4.19 -9.73
C ASP A 55 7.63 -4.11 -8.21
N PRO A 56 8.50 -3.19 -7.73
CA PRO A 56 8.88 -3.03 -6.31
C PRO A 56 7.71 -2.67 -5.40
N ILE A 57 6.66 -2.06 -5.96
CA ILE A 57 5.47 -1.62 -5.24
C ILE A 57 4.24 -2.13 -5.99
N GLN A 58 3.43 -2.94 -5.32
CA GLN A 58 2.16 -3.41 -5.84
C GLN A 58 1.02 -2.52 -5.36
N ILE A 59 0.07 -2.26 -6.24
CA ILE A 59 -1.09 -1.44 -5.94
C ILE A 59 -2.33 -2.33 -5.99
N LYS A 60 -3.16 -2.26 -4.95
CA LYS A 60 -4.47 -2.93 -4.92
C LYS A 60 -5.56 -1.95 -4.53
N TRP A 61 -6.78 -2.23 -4.98
CA TRP A 61 -7.97 -1.50 -4.61
C TRP A 61 -8.67 -2.23 -3.47
N LEU A 62 -8.95 -1.55 -2.37
CA LEU A 62 -9.73 -2.07 -1.26
C LEU A 62 -11.18 -1.59 -1.40
N GLU A 63 -12.09 -2.50 -1.74
CA GLU A 63 -13.51 -2.22 -1.96
C GLU A 63 -14.31 -2.13 -0.65
N ASN A 64 -13.96 -1.19 0.23
CA ASN A 64 -14.57 -1.03 1.55
C ASN A 64 -16.09 -0.85 1.51
N GLU A 65 -16.65 -0.27 0.45
CA GLU A 65 -18.10 -0.07 0.36
C GLU A 65 -18.88 -1.33 -0.01
N ARG A 66 -18.22 -2.31 -0.64
CA ARG A 66 -18.89 -3.45 -1.27
C ARG A 66 -18.54 -4.78 -0.63
N THR A 67 -17.25 -5.15 -0.60
CA THR A 67 -16.82 -6.49 -0.19
C THR A 67 -15.74 -6.47 0.90
N GLY A 68 -15.01 -5.37 1.05
CA GLY A 68 -13.81 -5.30 1.89
C GLY A 68 -12.63 -6.09 1.32
N GLU A 69 -12.71 -6.53 0.06
CA GLU A 69 -11.66 -7.34 -0.57
C GLU A 69 -10.58 -6.45 -1.22
N LEU A 70 -9.35 -6.95 -1.19
CA LEU A 70 -8.24 -6.38 -1.96
C LEU A 70 -8.28 -6.93 -3.38
N VAL A 71 -8.78 -6.13 -4.31
CA VAL A 71 -8.84 -6.47 -5.73
C VAL A 71 -7.54 -6.04 -6.40
N PRO A 72 -6.80 -6.97 -7.05
CA PRO A 72 -5.68 -6.61 -7.90
C PRO A 72 -6.17 -5.67 -8.99
N ILE A 73 -5.52 -4.54 -9.14
CA ILE A 73 -5.83 -3.64 -10.25
C ILE A 73 -5.13 -4.26 -11.46
N ASN A 74 -5.84 -5.13 -12.19
CA ASN A 74 -5.29 -6.09 -13.16
C ASN A 74 -4.37 -5.48 -14.26
N TRP A 75 -4.20 -4.14 -14.34
CA TRP A 75 -3.13 -3.44 -15.08
C TRP A 75 -2.96 -1.91 -14.79
N ILE A 76 -3.39 -1.35 -13.64
CA ILE A 76 -3.63 0.12 -13.42
C ILE A 76 -4.48 0.80 -14.52
N LYS A 77 -5.36 0.09 -15.26
CA LYS A 77 -6.18 0.64 -16.38
C LYS A 77 -5.59 1.91 -17.08
N LYS A 78 -4.35 1.83 -17.58
CA LYS A 78 -3.71 2.71 -18.57
C LYS A 78 -3.51 4.23 -18.33
N LYS A 79 -4.19 4.94 -17.40
CA LYS A 79 -4.08 6.43 -17.35
C LYS A 79 -4.66 7.16 -16.12
N PHE A 80 -4.77 6.53 -14.95
CA PHE A 80 -5.55 7.08 -13.81
C PHE A 80 -4.77 7.84 -12.74
N GLY A 81 -3.47 8.06 -12.94
CA GLY A 81 -2.67 8.91 -12.05
C GLY A 81 -2.10 8.24 -10.80
N TYR A 82 -2.73 7.18 -10.28
CA TYR A 82 -2.25 6.48 -9.07
C TYR A 82 -1.08 5.51 -9.32
N GLY A 83 -0.61 5.40 -10.56
CA GLY A 83 0.65 4.69 -10.83
C GLY A 83 1.85 5.46 -10.27
N ILE A 84 2.99 4.78 -10.20
CA ILE A 84 4.26 5.41 -9.82
C ILE A 84 5.28 5.27 -10.95
N ASP A 85 6.11 6.30 -11.10
CA ASP A 85 7.33 6.25 -11.91
C ASP A 85 8.53 6.11 -10.98
N VAL A 86 9.34 5.07 -11.18
CA VAL A 86 10.59 4.88 -10.44
C VAL A 86 11.66 5.81 -11.02
N LEU A 87 12.24 6.65 -10.17
CA LEU A 87 13.28 7.62 -10.53
C LEU A 87 14.68 7.06 -10.26
N SER A 88 14.84 6.32 -9.17
CA SER A 88 16.07 5.59 -8.86
C SER A 88 15.76 4.32 -8.09
N HIS A 89 16.57 3.30 -8.31
CA HIS A 89 16.49 2.04 -7.60
C HIS A 89 17.88 1.60 -7.18
N GLU A 90 18.08 1.49 -5.87
CA GLU A 90 19.30 1.00 -5.25
C GLU A 90 18.94 -0.12 -4.28
N LYS A 91 19.95 -0.88 -3.84
CA LYS A 91 19.77 -2.10 -3.04
C LYS A 91 18.78 -1.97 -1.87
N ASN A 92 18.81 -0.85 -1.15
CA ASN A 92 18.02 -0.61 0.05
C ASN A 92 17.11 0.61 -0.04
N GLN A 93 17.06 1.27 -1.19
CA GLN A 93 16.27 2.48 -1.36
C GLN A 93 15.71 2.62 -2.77
N LEU A 94 14.51 3.19 -2.85
CA LEU A 94 13.82 3.43 -4.11
C LEU A 94 13.19 4.82 -4.07
N THR A 95 13.51 5.65 -5.04
CA THR A 95 12.86 6.95 -5.22
C THR A 95 11.82 6.84 -6.32
N PHE A 96 10.62 7.34 -6.07
CA PHE A 96 9.53 7.36 -7.04
C PHE A 96 8.72 8.64 -6.96
N LYS A 97 7.88 8.86 -7.97
CA LYS A 97 6.85 9.90 -7.99
C LYS A 97 5.53 9.31 -8.48
N PHE A 98 4.41 9.98 -8.24
CA PHE A 98 3.14 9.57 -8.85
C PHE A 98 3.08 10.02 -10.31
N VAL A 99 2.48 9.19 -11.16
CA VAL A 99 2.28 9.51 -12.58
C VAL A 99 1.38 10.73 -12.77
N SER A 100 0.39 10.95 -11.88
CA SER A 100 -0.44 12.17 -11.91
C SER A 100 0.18 13.39 -11.24
N TYR A 101 1.31 13.26 -10.56
CA TYR A 101 1.83 14.34 -9.73
C TYR A 101 3.35 14.33 -9.65
N ASP A 102 3.98 15.13 -10.51
CA ASP A 102 5.43 15.18 -10.69
C ASP A 102 6.13 16.18 -9.75
N LYS A 103 5.38 17.02 -9.03
CA LYS A 103 5.91 18.03 -8.11
C LYS A 103 6.47 17.46 -6.80
N LYS A 104 6.23 16.18 -6.49
CA LYS A 104 6.71 15.52 -5.26
C LYS A 104 7.35 14.17 -5.54
N GLN A 105 8.47 13.93 -4.85
CA GLN A 105 9.16 12.65 -4.83
C GLN A 105 8.98 11.98 -3.48
N PHE A 106 9.02 10.66 -3.51
CA PHE A 106 8.85 9.77 -2.37
C PHE A 106 10.05 8.83 -2.31
N LEU A 107 10.58 8.63 -1.11
CA LEU A 107 11.72 7.77 -0.83
C LEU A 107 11.25 6.57 -0.02
N LEU A 108 11.28 5.39 -0.61
CA LEU A 108 11.16 4.12 0.08
C LEU A 108 12.55 3.73 0.62
N LYS A 109 12.69 3.64 1.94
CA LYS A 109 13.90 3.18 2.62
C LYS A 109 13.54 2.53 3.96
N LYS A 110 14.51 1.88 4.61
CA LYS A 110 14.33 1.44 6.00
C LYS A 110 14.32 2.65 6.96
N ASP A 111 13.46 2.60 7.95
CA ASP A 111 13.49 3.51 9.10
C ASP A 111 14.55 3.08 10.13
N SER A 112 14.65 3.82 11.25
CA SER A 112 15.59 3.51 12.34
C SER A 112 15.35 2.15 13.01
N LEU A 113 14.17 1.55 12.81
CA LEU A 113 13.80 0.23 13.31
C LEU A 113 14.04 -0.87 12.27
N GLY A 114 14.54 -0.51 11.08
CA GLY A 114 14.82 -1.45 10.00
C GLY A 114 13.60 -1.81 9.13
N ASN A 115 12.45 -1.17 9.34
CA ASN A 115 11.24 -1.43 8.54
C ASN A 115 11.23 -0.56 7.31
N TYR A 116 10.90 -1.12 6.14
CA TYR A 116 10.73 -0.33 4.93
C TYR A 116 9.52 0.60 5.06
N MET A 117 9.73 1.89 4.82
CA MET A 117 8.73 2.93 4.95
C MET A 117 8.90 3.95 3.82
N VAL A 118 7.83 4.67 3.49
CA VAL A 118 7.87 5.73 2.49
C VAL A 118 7.99 7.08 3.18
N PHE A 119 8.92 7.91 2.71
CA PHE A 119 9.18 9.25 3.22
C PHE A 119 8.98 10.28 2.12
N ALA A 120 8.44 11.44 2.46
CA ALA A 120 8.40 12.59 1.54
C ALA A 120 8.48 13.90 2.30
N LYS A 121 8.86 14.97 1.59
CA LYS A 121 8.88 16.34 2.09
C LYS A 121 7.56 17.04 1.74
N ILE A 122 6.74 17.34 2.73
CA ILE A 122 5.47 18.06 2.61
C ILE A 122 5.58 19.34 3.43
N ASN A 123 5.31 20.51 2.83
CA ASN A 123 5.42 21.83 3.49
C ASN A 123 6.73 22.01 4.27
N GLU A 124 7.86 21.73 3.60
CA GLU A 124 9.20 21.77 4.19
C GLU A 124 9.51 20.73 5.29
N ARG A 125 8.57 19.84 5.63
CA ARG A 125 8.76 18.77 6.63
C ARG A 125 8.92 17.41 5.98
N THR A 126 10.01 16.72 6.30
CA THR A 126 10.17 15.30 5.97
C THR A 126 9.34 14.46 6.95
N MET A 127 8.48 13.60 6.42
CA MET A 127 7.61 12.74 7.21
C MET A 127 7.54 11.32 6.62
N LYS A 128 7.36 10.34 7.50
CA LYS A 128 7.00 8.96 7.14
C LYS A 128 5.52 8.94 6.75
N ILE A 129 5.25 8.71 5.47
CA ILE A 129 3.89 8.72 4.90
C ILE A 129 3.12 7.50 5.37
N HIS A 130 1.90 7.72 5.85
CA HIS A 130 0.99 6.66 6.27
C HIS A 130 -0.27 6.65 5.43
N HIS A 131 -0.85 7.83 5.20
CA HIS A 131 -2.11 7.97 4.49
C HIS A 131 -2.19 9.30 3.75
N ILE A 132 -2.76 9.30 2.55
CA ILE A 132 -3.03 10.50 1.75
C ILE A 132 -4.52 10.56 1.46
N TYR A 133 -5.14 11.70 1.74
CA TYR A 133 -6.53 11.97 1.42
C TYR A 133 -6.60 13.05 0.34
N LEU A 134 -7.42 12.80 -0.68
CA LEU A 134 -7.66 13.71 -1.80
C LEU A 134 -9.08 14.26 -1.73
N GLU A 135 -9.20 15.57 -1.57
CA GLU A 135 -10.48 16.27 -1.72
C GLU A 135 -10.71 16.59 -3.20
N ILE A 136 -11.85 16.15 -3.74
CA ILE A 136 -12.17 16.28 -5.17
C ILE A 136 -13.49 17.04 -5.31
N GLU A 137 -13.43 18.20 -5.96
CA GLU A 137 -14.61 19.01 -6.28
C GLU A 137 -14.77 19.14 -7.79
N GLY A 138 -15.60 18.27 -8.36
CA GLY A 138 -15.91 18.25 -9.79
C GLY A 138 -14.77 17.70 -10.66
N GLY A 139 -14.75 18.13 -11.92
CA GLY A 139 -13.88 17.57 -12.95
C GLY A 139 -14.50 16.33 -13.63
N SER A 140 -13.65 15.55 -14.30
CA SER A 140 -14.06 14.34 -15.00
C SER A 140 -13.49 13.10 -14.31
N PHE A 141 -14.07 11.93 -14.59
CA PHE A 141 -13.55 10.65 -14.08
C PHE A 141 -12.05 10.44 -14.36
N TRP A 142 -11.54 11.00 -15.45
CA TRP A 142 -10.13 10.85 -15.89
C TRP A 142 -9.22 12.00 -15.45
N LYS A 143 -9.80 13.13 -15.07
CA LYS A 143 -9.11 14.33 -14.59
C LYS A 143 -9.97 14.95 -13.50
N PRO A 144 -9.95 14.38 -12.29
CA PRO A 144 -10.64 14.97 -11.15
C PRO A 144 -9.98 16.31 -10.82
N ASN A 145 -10.78 17.27 -10.36
CA ASN A 145 -10.25 18.52 -9.84
C ASN A 145 -9.97 18.35 -8.34
N ILE A 146 -8.69 18.22 -7.98
CA ILE A 146 -8.27 18.03 -6.60
C ILE A 146 -8.08 19.41 -5.97
N THR A 147 -8.91 19.75 -4.99
CA THR A 147 -8.89 21.07 -4.32
C THR A 147 -7.95 21.09 -3.12
N GLU A 148 -7.78 19.95 -2.45
CA GLU A 148 -6.90 19.79 -1.30
C GLU A 148 -6.28 18.39 -1.27
N VAL A 149 -5.01 18.32 -0.86
CA VAL A 149 -4.32 17.08 -0.49
C VAL A 149 -3.98 17.14 0.98
N SER A 150 -4.46 16.18 1.75
CA SER A 150 -4.15 16.00 3.17
C SER A 150 -3.25 14.77 3.36
N VAL A 151 -2.02 14.97 3.83
CA VAL A 151 -1.05 13.90 4.07
C VAL A 151 -0.90 13.66 5.56
N THR A 152 -1.27 12.46 6.00
CA THR A 152 -1.05 11.98 7.35
C THR A 152 0.20 11.11 7.38
N GLY A 153 1.05 11.34 8.37
CA GLY A 153 2.26 10.56 8.58
C GLY A 153 2.85 10.76 9.97
N PHE A 154 4.12 10.40 10.13
CA PHE A 154 4.82 10.46 11.40
C PHE A 154 6.17 11.16 11.25
N ASN A 155 6.59 11.89 12.28
CA ASN A 155 7.97 12.37 12.38
C ASN A 155 8.92 11.18 12.57
N GLU A 156 10.02 11.12 11.82
CA GLU A 156 10.99 10.01 11.91
C GLU A 156 11.64 9.90 13.30
N LEU A 157 11.90 11.03 13.98
CA LEU A 157 12.59 11.07 15.27
C LEU A 157 11.63 10.99 16.45
N ALA A 158 10.50 11.71 16.38
CA ALA A 158 9.57 11.83 17.49
C ALA A 158 8.43 10.79 17.47
N ASN A 159 8.25 10.09 16.36
CA ASN A 159 7.12 9.18 16.09
C ASN A 159 5.73 9.83 16.36
N SER A 160 5.66 11.16 16.36
CA SER A 160 4.44 11.91 16.53
C SER A 160 3.68 11.97 15.22
N LYS A 161 2.35 11.81 15.28
CA LYS A 161 1.46 11.95 14.12
C LYS A 161 1.47 13.40 13.64
N ILE A 162 1.66 13.59 12.34
CA ILE A 162 1.64 14.88 11.67
C ILE A 162 0.61 14.80 10.54
N ILE A 163 -0.16 15.88 10.35
CA ILE A 163 -1.04 16.06 9.20
C ILE A 163 -0.62 17.36 8.51
N GLU A 164 -0.25 17.26 7.24
CA GLU A 164 0.10 18.41 6.40
C GLU A 164 -0.88 18.52 5.24
N LYS A 165 -1.27 19.74 4.88
CA LYS A 165 -2.22 20.01 3.82
C LYS A 165 -1.63 20.94 2.77
N PHE A 166 -1.97 20.73 1.49
CA PHE A 166 -1.59 21.63 0.41
C PHE A 166 -2.54 21.52 -0.78
N ASN A 167 -2.55 22.54 -1.63
CA ASN A 167 -3.27 22.55 -2.88
C ASN A 167 -2.31 22.07 -3.99
N PRO A 168 -2.70 21.06 -4.81
CA PRO A 168 -1.79 20.41 -5.76
C PRO A 168 -1.52 21.22 -7.04
#